data_AF-A0A1C5RY94-F1
#
_entry.id   AF-A0A1C5RY94-F1
#
_cell.length_a   1.000
_cell.length_b   1.000
_cell.length_c   1.000
_cell.angle_alpha   90.00
_cell.angle_beta   90.00
_cell.angle_gamma   90.00
#
_symmetry.space_group_name_H-M   'P 1'
#
loop_
_entity.id
_entity.type
_entity.pdbx_description
1 polymer ?
#
loop_
_entity_poly.entity_id
_entity_poly.type
_entity_poly.pdbx_seq_one_letter_code
_entity_poly.pdbx_strand_id
1 'polypeptide(L)'
;MTKTRESVEYIENRLRKIYEERKINNEDWFILPNQVAIHIDIIEKKRLVIEFADNEEKAKTHMADDGQSYYLDDYTLEEMFNEMIKEIENEI
;
A
#
# COMPACT_ATOMS: atom_id res chain seq x y z
N MET A 1 -19.01 -2.23 -7.06
CA MET A 1 -17.53 -2.23 -6.95
C MET A 1 -17.08 -3.68 -6.83
N THR A 2 -15.84 -4.01 -7.21
CA THR A 2 -15.31 -5.37 -7.00
C THR A 2 -14.83 -5.49 -5.55
N LYS A 3 -14.97 -6.67 -4.93
CA LYS A 3 -14.50 -6.96 -3.55
C LYS A 3 -13.06 -6.50 -3.32
N THR A 4 -12.21 -6.60 -4.35
CA THR A 4 -10.81 -6.17 -4.33
C THR A 4 -10.65 -4.66 -4.16
N ARG A 5 -11.47 -3.84 -4.85
CA ARG A 5 -11.39 -2.39 -4.74
C ARG A 5 -11.85 -1.91 -3.36
N GLU A 6 -12.91 -2.52 -2.82
CA GLU A 6 -13.37 -2.27 -1.45
C GLU A 6 -12.31 -2.64 -0.40
N SER A 7 -11.51 -3.68 -0.67
CA SER A 7 -10.42 -4.10 0.20
C SER A 7 -9.28 -3.07 0.21
N VAL A 8 -8.89 -2.57 -0.96
CA VAL A 8 -7.90 -1.50 -1.09
C VAL A 8 -8.38 -0.22 -0.40
N GLU A 9 -9.63 0.20 -0.66
CA GLU A 9 -10.21 1.38 -0.02
C GLU A 9 -10.23 1.25 1.52
N TYR A 10 -10.51 0.05 2.07
CA TYR A 10 -10.42 -0.19 3.51
C TYR A 10 -9.00 0.08 4.06
N ILE A 11 -7.99 -0.47 3.39
CA ILE A 11 -6.58 -0.36 3.78
C ILE A 11 -6.11 1.10 3.66
N GLU A 12 -6.34 1.75 2.52
CA GLU A 12 -5.98 3.14 2.26
C GLU A 12 -6.63 4.10 3.28
N ASN A 13 -7.91 3.88 3.60
CA ASN A 13 -8.62 4.69 4.60
C ASN A 13 -8.00 4.59 6.00
N ARG A 14 -7.36 3.46 6.32
CA ARG A 14 -6.62 3.29 7.57
C ARG A 14 -5.24 3.92 7.49
N LEU A 15 -4.50 3.73 6.39
CA LEU A 15 -3.19 4.35 6.18
C LEU A 15 -3.28 5.89 6.21
N ARG A 16 -4.32 6.48 5.63
CA ARG A 16 -4.57 7.95 5.65
C ARG A 16 -4.72 8.53 7.07
N LYS A 17 -5.00 7.71 8.08
CA LYS A 17 -5.06 8.14 9.49
C LYS A 17 -3.70 8.17 10.16
N ILE A 18 -2.68 7.57 9.54
CA ILE A 18 -1.35 7.33 10.10
C ILE A 18 -0.29 8.13 9.33
N TYR A 19 -0.39 8.14 8.00
CA TYR A 19 0.60 8.72 7.10
C TYR A 19 0.00 9.84 6.23
N GLU A 20 0.87 10.75 5.78
CA GLU A 20 0.46 11.79 4.84
C GLU A 20 0.18 11.18 3.48
N GLU A 21 -1.02 11.40 2.96
CA GLU A 21 -1.40 11.01 1.60
C GLU A 21 -0.90 12.02 0.58
N ARG A 22 -0.35 11.52 -0.52
CA ARG A 22 0.05 12.26 -1.71
C ARG A 22 -0.60 11.64 -2.94
N LYS A 23 -1.24 12.47 -3.75
CA LYS A 23 -1.68 12.08 -5.09
C LYS A 23 -0.52 12.18 -6.07
N ILE A 24 -0.05 11.05 -6.56
CA ILE A 24 1.04 10.95 -7.54
C ILE A 24 0.51 10.14 -8.72
N ASN A 25 0.60 10.67 -9.95
CA ASN A 25 0.12 9.99 -11.17
C ASN A 25 -1.35 9.48 -11.11
N ASN A 26 -2.21 10.16 -10.33
CA ASN A 26 -3.60 9.79 -9.99
C ASN A 26 -3.78 8.63 -9.00
N GLU A 27 -2.70 8.07 -8.47
CA GLU A 27 -2.70 7.03 -7.44
C GLU A 27 -2.53 7.66 -6.04
N ASP A 28 -3.06 6.97 -5.03
CA ASP A 28 -2.84 7.32 -3.64
C ASP A 28 -1.53 6.70 -3.16
N TRP A 29 -0.60 7.57 -2.80
CA TRP A 29 0.67 7.20 -2.18
C TRP A 29 0.69 7.73 -0.74
N PHE A 30 1.36 7.02 0.15
CA PHE A 30 1.50 7.41 1.56
C PHE A 30 2.98 7.62 1.89
N ILE A 31 3.30 8.75 2.52
CA ILE A 31 4.68 9.11 2.85
C ILE A 31 5.01 8.69 4.28
N LEU A 32 5.99 7.80 4.40
CA LEU A 32 6.51 7.33 5.68
C LEU A 32 7.43 8.37 6.34
N PRO A 33 7.69 8.28 7.66
CA PRO A 33 8.55 9.24 8.36
C PRO A 33 9.98 9.34 7.79
N ASN A 34 10.52 8.23 7.29
CA ASN A 34 11.85 8.14 6.67
C ASN A 34 11.87 8.55 5.17
N GLN A 35 10.78 9.12 4.67
CA GLN A 35 10.57 9.61 3.30
C GLN A 35 10.33 8.54 2.23
N VAL A 36 10.32 7.26 2.57
CA VAL A 36 9.84 6.19 1.68
C VAL A 36 8.37 6.46 1.33
N ALA A 37 8.01 6.28 0.07
CA ALA A 37 6.64 6.42 -0.42
C ALA A 37 6.06 5.04 -0.71
N ILE A 38 4.86 4.75 -0.21
CA ILE A 38 4.20 3.46 -0.39
C ILE A 38 2.87 3.59 -1.14
N HIS A 39 2.54 2.56 -1.93
CA HIS A 39 1.27 2.44 -2.65
C HIS A 39 0.69 1.02 -2.47
N ILE A 40 -0.64 0.88 -2.47
CA ILE A 40 -1.29 -0.44 -2.41
C ILE A 40 -1.77 -0.82 -3.81
N ASP A 41 -1.04 -1.72 -4.47
CA ASP A 41 -1.40 -2.19 -5.80
C ASP A 41 -2.17 -3.52 -5.78
N ILE A 42 -2.95 -3.75 -6.83
CA ILE A 42 -3.70 -4.98 -7.07
C ILE A 42 -3.04 -5.75 -8.21
N ILE A 43 -2.41 -6.85 -7.85
CA ILE A 43 -1.91 -7.83 -8.81
C ILE A 43 -2.93 -8.97 -9.00
N GLU A 44 -3.16 -9.39 -10.25
CA GLU A 44 -3.95 -10.58 -10.58
C GLU A 44 -5.35 -10.67 -9.90
N LYS A 45 -6.05 -9.53 -9.78
CA LYS A 45 -7.42 -9.36 -9.22
C LYS A 45 -7.63 -9.70 -7.74
N LYS A 46 -6.79 -10.51 -7.11
CA LYS A 46 -6.97 -10.96 -5.71
C LYS A 46 -5.72 -10.87 -4.85
N ARG A 47 -4.59 -10.45 -5.41
CA ARG A 47 -3.32 -10.30 -4.71
C ARG A 47 -3.09 -8.81 -4.52
N LEU A 48 -2.91 -8.39 -3.27
CA LEU A 48 -2.51 -7.04 -2.96
C LEU A 48 -1.03 -7.07 -2.59
N VAL A 49 -0.32 -6.01 -2.93
CA VAL A 49 1.06 -5.77 -2.50
C VAL A 49 1.17 -4.34 -1.99
N ILE A 50 2.18 -4.09 -1.16
CA ILE A 50 2.67 -2.75 -0.92
C ILE A 50 3.81 -2.52 -1.89
N GLU A 51 3.71 -1.51 -2.75
CA GLU A 51 4.84 -1.02 -3.53
C GLU A 51 5.64 -0.03 -2.70
N PHE A 52 6.96 -0.17 -2.67
CA PHE A 52 7.88 0.73 -1.96
C PHE A 52 8.76 1.49 -2.94
N ALA A 53 8.66 2.82 -2.92
CA ALA A 53 9.58 3.70 -3.62
C ALA A 53 10.47 4.44 -2.61
N ASP A 54 11.78 4.55 -2.90
CA ASP A 54 12.75 5.21 -1.99
C ASP A 54 12.31 6.60 -1.53
N ASN A 55 11.50 7.30 -2.34
CA ASN A 55 10.91 8.60 -2.06
C ASN A 55 9.83 8.98 -3.09
N GLU A 56 9.18 10.12 -2.84
CA GLU A 56 8.17 10.71 -3.73
C GLU A 56 8.67 10.91 -5.18
N GLU A 57 9.95 11.25 -5.38
CA GLU A 57 10.51 11.42 -6.74
C GLU A 57 10.63 10.10 -7.49
N LYS A 58 10.99 9.02 -6.78
CA LYS A 58 10.98 7.66 -7.36
C LYS A 58 9.57 7.18 -7.68
N ALA A 59 8.61 7.42 -6.79
CA ALA A 59 7.19 7.13 -7.01
C ALA A 59 6.65 7.83 -8.27
N LYS A 60 6.97 9.12 -8.48
CA LYS A 60 6.59 9.86 -9.71
C LYS A 60 7.06 9.19 -10.99
N THR A 61 8.16 8.47 -10.95
CA THR A 61 8.73 7.73 -12.08
C THR A 61 8.36 6.24 -12.13
N HIS A 62 7.47 5.77 -11.24
CA HIS A 62 7.11 4.36 -11.05
C HIS A 62 8.33 3.46 -10.81
N MET A 63 9.32 3.99 -10.07
CA MET A 63 10.44 3.20 -9.55
C MET A 63 10.08 2.74 -8.14
N ALA A 64 9.34 1.65 -8.05
CA ALA A 64 8.95 1.00 -6.81
C ALA A 64 9.12 -0.51 -6.92
N ASP A 65 9.39 -1.15 -5.79
CA ASP A 65 9.50 -2.60 -5.68
C ASP A 65 8.27 -3.17 -4.95
N ASP A 66 7.77 -4.31 -5.46
CA ASP A 66 6.71 -5.07 -4.80
C ASP A 66 7.24 -5.69 -3.50
N GLY A 67 6.53 -5.42 -2.41
CA GLY A 67 6.70 -6.12 -1.15
C GLY A 67 6.04 -7.51 -1.12
N GLN A 68 5.58 -7.90 0.06
CA GLN A 68 4.92 -9.18 0.29
C GLN A 68 3.57 -9.25 -0.44
N SER A 69 3.23 -10.46 -0.90
CA SER A 69 1.93 -10.76 -1.51
C SER A 69 0.88 -11.12 -0.46
N TYR A 70 -0.25 -10.41 -0.50
CA TYR A 70 -1.41 -10.62 0.36
C TYR A 70 -2.62 -11.07 -0.46
N TYR A 71 -2.98 -12.35 -0.37
CA TYR A 71 -4.13 -12.88 -1.09
C TYR A 71 -5.42 -12.67 -0.29
N LEU A 72 -6.44 -12.09 -0.92
CA LEU A 72 -7.73 -11.79 -0.27
C LEU A 72 -8.50 -13.01 0.27
N ASP A 73 -8.14 -14.22 -0.15
CA ASP A 73 -8.75 -15.46 0.31
C ASP A 73 -8.06 -16.02 1.57
N ASP A 74 -6.85 -15.54 1.90
CA ASP A 74 -6.03 -16.02 3.02
C ASP A 74 -6.19 -15.19 4.30
N TYR A 75 -6.72 -13.96 4.18
CA TYR A 75 -6.80 -12.99 5.28
C TYR A 75 -8.18 -12.36 5.38
N THR A 76 -8.62 -12.06 6.61
CA THR A 76 -9.58 -10.97 6.81
C THR A 76 -8.93 -9.61 6.52
N LEU A 77 -9.72 -8.56 6.25
CA LEU A 77 -9.17 -7.22 6.00
C LEU A 77 -8.39 -6.67 7.19
N GLU A 78 -8.78 -7.03 8.42
CA GLU A 78 -8.06 -6.60 9.62
C GLU A 78 -6.72 -7.33 9.78
N GLU A 79 -6.68 -8.63 9.54
CA GLU A 79 -5.42 -9.39 9.55
C GLU A 79 -4.47 -8.90 8.46
N MET A 80 -4.98 -8.69 7.24
CA MET A 80 -4.19 -8.17 6.13
C MET A 80 -3.60 -6.79 6.47
N PHE A 81 -4.42 -5.87 7.00
CA PHE A 81 -3.95 -4.57 7.42
C PHE A 81 -2.85 -4.67 8.49
N ASN A 82 -3.03 -5.55 9.49
CA ASN A 82 -2.04 -5.73 10.55
C ASN A 82 -0.71 -6.30 10.04
N GLU A 83 -0.75 -7.24 9.09
CA GLU A 83 0.47 -7.76 8.46
C GLU A 83 1.15 -6.72 7.56
N MET A 84 0.38 -5.91 6.82
CA MET A 84 0.91 -4.80 6.02
C MET A 84 1.57 -3.73 6.90
N ILE A 85 1.00 -3.41 8.06
CA ILE A 85 1.65 -2.47 9.01
C ILE A 85 2.98 -3.04 9.50
N LYS A 86 3.05 -4.33 9.84
CA LYS A 86 4.32 -4.96 10.24
C LYS A 86 5.37 -4.90 9.14
N GLU A 87 4.96 -5.09 7.88
CA GLU A 87 5.85 -4.93 6.73
C GLU A 87 6.38 -3.50 6.64
N ILE A 88 5.50 -2.50 6.69
CA ILE A 88 5.86 -1.07 6.67
C ILE A 88 6.80 -0.73 7.83
N GLU A 89 6.55 -1.25 9.03
CA GLU A 89 7.39 -1.02 10.22
C GLU A 89 8.81 -1.59 10.07
N ASN A 90 9.02 -2.62 9.24
CA ASN A 90 10.35 -3.16 8.96
C ASN A 90 11.15 -2.28 7.96
N GLU A 91 10.47 -1.41 7.22
CA GLU A 91 11.07 -0.49 6.24
C GLU A 91 11.35 0.91 6.81
N ILE A 92 11.05 1.15 8.10
CA ILE A 92 11.29 2.43 8.82
C ILE A 92 12.55 2.33 9.68
#